data_AF-A0A8J6ML64-F1
#
_entry.id   AF-A0A8J6ML64-F1
#
_cell.length_a   1.000
_cell.length_b   1.000
_cell.length_c   1.000
_cell.angle_alpha   90.00
_cell.angle_beta   90.00
_cell.angle_gamma   90.00
#
_symmetry.space_group_name_H-M   'P 1'
#
loop_
_entity.id
_entity.type
_entity.pdbx_description
1 polymer ?
#
loop_
_entity_poly.entity_id
_entity_poly.type
_entity_poly.pdbx_seq_one_letter_code
_entity_poly.pdbx_strand_id
1 'polypeptide(L)'
;VSDAKLAELFNLELAGCTSHARRPFALYEDEDPEFCGAMLHYFKGLYIYEKALDLNGRNALNVLAVRHVDSRQMWEDIRCLATIMLQKWSKATKLGAAAFYILRHFVKLTAYLENPIISIFNDFSERMLRMENLIVSPNP
;
A
#
# COMPACT_ATOMS: atom_id res chain seq x y z
N VAL A 1 14.44 -8.85 30.80
CA VAL A 1 13.14 -9.47 30.43
C VAL A 1 13.41 -10.28 29.16
N SER A 2 13.06 -11.56 29.10
CA SER A 2 13.29 -12.35 27.88
C SER A 2 12.38 -11.86 26.75
N ASP A 3 12.83 -11.96 25.51
CA ASP A 3 12.08 -11.49 24.32
C ASP A 3 10.66 -12.07 24.23
N ALA A 4 10.47 -13.31 24.70
CA ALA A 4 9.16 -13.96 24.77
C ALA A 4 8.17 -13.23 25.70
N LYS A 5 8.64 -12.69 26.83
CA LYS A 5 7.81 -11.96 27.80
C LYS A 5 7.49 -10.54 27.33
N LEU A 6 8.33 -9.97 26.47
CA LEU A 6 8.05 -8.69 25.80
C LEU A 6 7.03 -8.88 24.67
N ALA A 7 7.13 -9.97 23.90
CA ALA A 7 6.18 -10.26 22.82
C ALA A 7 4.72 -10.38 23.31
N GLU A 8 4.50 -10.88 24.52
CA GLU A 8 3.16 -10.95 25.15
C GLU A 8 2.57 -9.57 25.51
N LEU A 9 3.40 -8.51 25.55
CA LEU A 9 2.97 -7.15 25.90
C LEU A 9 2.61 -6.30 24.67
N PHE A 10 2.93 -6.76 23.46
CA PHE A 10 2.69 -6.00 22.23
C PHE A 10 1.76 -6.77 21.30
N ASN A 11 0.65 -6.12 20.90
CA ASN A 11 -0.12 -6.57 19.76
C ASN A 11 0.42 -5.88 18.50
N LEU A 12 1.23 -6.60 17.71
CA LEU A 12 1.89 -6.04 16.54
C LEU A 12 1.14 -6.42 15.25
N GLU A 13 0.62 -5.40 14.57
CA GLU A 13 0.00 -5.55 13.25
C GLU A 13 0.90 -4.94 12.17
N LEU A 14 1.17 -5.72 11.12
CA LEU A 14 2.01 -5.29 10.00
C LEU A 14 1.16 -4.76 8.84
N ALA A 15 1.16 -3.44 8.65
CA ALA A 15 0.58 -2.79 7.48
C ALA A 15 1.57 -2.77 6.30
N GLY A 16 1.05 -3.06 5.10
CA GLY A 16 1.78 -3.01 3.85
C GLY A 16 1.87 -1.60 3.29
N CYS A 17 2.89 -1.34 2.46
CA CYS A 17 3.07 -0.06 1.81
C CYS A 17 2.45 -0.04 0.41
N THR A 18 1.50 0.87 0.22
CA THR A 18 0.83 1.09 -1.06
C THR A 18 1.78 1.67 -2.11
N SER A 19 2.72 2.53 -1.72
CA SER A 19 3.72 3.10 -2.64
C SER A 19 4.58 2.00 -3.29
N HIS A 20 4.96 0.97 -2.54
CA HIS A 20 5.69 -0.19 -3.05
C HIS A 20 4.84 -1.05 -3.98
N ALA A 21 3.56 -1.29 -3.65
CA ALA A 21 2.66 -2.03 -4.51
C ALA A 21 2.40 -1.30 -5.84
N ARG A 22 2.27 0.03 -5.82
CA ARG A 22 1.99 0.86 -7.00
C ARG A 22 3.19 1.02 -7.93
N ARG A 23 4.40 1.17 -7.38
CA ARG A 23 5.60 1.60 -8.10
C ARG A 23 5.91 0.80 -9.38
N PRO A 24 5.83 -0.55 -9.41
CA PRO A 24 6.13 -1.30 -10.62
C PRO A 24 5.23 -0.93 -11.80
N PHE A 25 3.94 -0.68 -11.58
CA PHE A 25 3.00 -0.34 -12.65
C PHE A 25 3.31 1.01 -13.29
N ALA A 26 3.93 1.94 -12.57
CA ALA A 26 4.41 3.21 -13.13
C ALA A 26 5.75 3.05 -13.86
N LEU A 27 6.62 2.15 -13.41
CA LEU A 27 7.94 1.93 -14.02
C LEU A 27 7.86 1.16 -15.35
N TYR A 28 6.87 0.29 -15.47
CA TYR A 28 6.70 -0.60 -16.62
C TYR A 28 5.37 -0.30 -17.35
N GLU A 29 4.86 0.93 -17.25
CA GLU A 29 3.62 1.35 -17.89
C GLU A 29 3.67 1.16 -19.41
N ASP A 30 4.82 1.45 -20.02
CA ASP A 30 5.03 1.29 -21.47
C ASP A 30 4.91 -0.19 -21.94
N GLU A 31 5.10 -1.17 -21.06
CA GLU A 31 4.96 -2.60 -21.40
C GLU A 31 3.48 -3.04 -21.47
N ASP A 32 2.60 -2.40 -20.71
CA ASP A 32 1.16 -2.65 -20.73
C ASP A 32 0.35 -1.40 -20.35
N PRO A 33 0.25 -0.41 -21.25
CA PRO A 33 -0.32 0.89 -20.91
C PRO A 33 -1.78 0.80 -20.43
N GLU A 34 -2.53 -0.18 -20.94
CA GLU A 34 -3.92 -0.39 -20.58
C GLU A 34 -4.07 -0.87 -19.13
N PHE A 35 -3.46 -2.01 -18.78
CA PHE A 35 -3.60 -2.54 -17.41
C PHE A 35 -2.81 -1.72 -16.39
N CYS A 36 -1.64 -1.19 -16.75
CA CYS A 36 -0.89 -0.32 -15.86
C CYS A 36 -1.64 1.00 -15.63
N GLY A 37 -2.18 1.62 -16.68
CA GLY A 37 -3.00 2.82 -16.56
C GLY A 37 -4.23 2.61 -15.68
N ALA A 38 -4.95 1.51 -15.87
CA ALA A 38 -6.08 1.13 -15.01
C ALA A 38 -5.66 0.91 -13.54
N MET A 39 -4.56 0.19 -13.31
CA MET A 39 -4.03 -0.04 -11.96
C MET A 39 -3.64 1.27 -11.27
N LEU A 40 -2.93 2.16 -11.98
CA LEU A 40 -2.54 3.47 -11.48
C LEU A 40 -3.74 4.37 -11.21
N HIS A 41 -4.80 4.27 -12.01
CA HIS A 41 -6.06 4.97 -11.77
C HIS A 41 -6.69 4.55 -10.44
N TYR A 42 -6.75 3.26 -10.14
CA TYR A 42 -7.29 2.79 -8.86
C TYR A 42 -6.44 3.25 -7.66
N PHE A 43 -5.11 3.17 -7.75
CA PHE A 43 -4.23 3.71 -6.71
C PHE A 43 -4.38 5.22 -6.52
N LYS A 44 -4.64 5.97 -7.60
CA LYS A 44 -4.95 7.40 -7.53
C LYS A 44 -6.28 7.65 -6.80
N GLY A 45 -7.29 6.79 -7.01
CA GLY A 45 -8.55 6.82 -6.27
C GLY A 45 -8.34 6.73 -4.76
N LEU A 46 -7.54 5.77 -4.29
CA LEU A 46 -7.16 5.65 -2.87
C LEU A 46 -6.53 6.93 -2.31
N TYR A 47 -5.63 7.56 -3.09
CA TYR A 47 -5.03 8.83 -2.71
C TYR A 47 -6.05 9.96 -2.59
N ILE A 48 -7.00 10.04 -3.52
CA ILE A 48 -8.05 11.07 -3.51
C ILE A 48 -8.91 10.95 -2.25
N TYR A 49 -9.32 9.73 -1.86
CA TYR A 49 -10.12 9.53 -0.65
C TYR A 49 -9.36 9.96 0.62
N GLU A 50 -8.09 9.57 0.76
CA GLU A 50 -7.27 9.97 1.90
C GLU A 50 -6.99 11.48 1.93
N LYS A 51 -6.86 12.11 0.75
CA LYS A 51 -6.68 13.56 0.67
C LYS A 51 -7.97 14.31 1.01
N ALA A 52 -9.12 13.80 0.61
CA ALA A 52 -10.41 14.35 0.99
C ALA A 52 -10.62 14.31 2.51
N LEU A 53 -10.20 13.23 3.17
CA LEU A 53 -10.21 13.13 4.63
C LEU A 53 -9.33 14.21 5.30
N ASP A 54 -8.16 14.52 4.74
CA ASP A 54 -7.31 15.62 5.24
C ASP A 54 -8.02 16.99 5.15
N LEU A 55 -8.66 17.26 4.01
CA LEU A 55 -9.31 18.54 3.74
C LEU A 55 -10.55 18.78 4.59
N ASN A 56 -11.29 17.72 4.93
CA ASN A 56 -12.52 17.79 5.72
C ASN A 56 -12.28 17.61 7.24
N GLY A 57 -11.02 17.36 7.64
CA GLY A 57 -10.65 17.07 9.02
C GLY A 57 -10.85 15.59 9.37
N ARG A 58 -9.76 14.90 9.70
CA ARG A 58 -9.78 13.49 10.07
C ARG A 58 -10.33 13.27 11.47
N ASN A 59 -11.27 12.34 11.60
CA ASN A 59 -11.62 11.72 12.87
C ASN A 59 -11.85 10.22 12.65
N ALA A 60 -11.86 9.42 13.72
CA ALA A 60 -11.96 7.97 13.58
C ALA A 60 -13.22 7.52 12.82
N LEU A 61 -14.35 8.19 13.02
CA LEU A 61 -15.63 7.83 12.39
C LEU A 61 -15.62 8.08 10.88
N ASN A 62 -15.21 9.28 10.44
CA ASN A 62 -15.20 9.59 9.00
C ASN A 62 -14.12 8.82 8.24
N VAL A 63 -12.96 8.59 8.87
CA VAL A 63 -11.88 7.79 8.29
C VAL A 63 -12.37 6.36 8.05
N LEU A 64 -12.97 5.72 9.05
CA LEU A 64 -13.49 4.36 8.90
C LEU A 64 -14.65 4.30 7.90
N ALA A 65 -15.56 5.28 7.91
CA ALA A 65 -16.67 5.32 6.96
C ALA A 65 -16.18 5.35 5.49
N VAL A 66 -15.26 6.27 5.16
CA VAL A 66 -14.69 6.38 3.80
C VAL A 66 -13.84 5.14 3.45
N ARG A 67 -13.09 4.61 4.42
CA ARG A 67 -12.24 3.44 4.18
C ARG A 67 -13.06 2.18 3.93
N HIS A 68 -14.08 1.92 4.73
CA HIS A 68 -14.89 0.71 4.66
C HIS A 68 -15.76 0.64 3.40
N VAL A 69 -16.16 1.80 2.87
CA VAL A 69 -16.97 1.89 1.65
C VAL A 69 -16.07 2.10 0.43
N ASP A 70 -15.53 3.29 0.29
CA ASP A 70 -14.90 3.74 -0.95
C ASP A 70 -13.52 3.10 -1.16
N SER A 71 -12.69 3.12 -0.12
CA SER A 71 -11.31 2.59 -0.24
C SER A 71 -11.30 1.06 -0.31
N ARG A 72 -12.23 0.38 0.37
CA ARG A 72 -12.37 -1.08 0.28
C ARG A 72 -12.77 -1.51 -1.13
N GLN A 73 -13.77 -0.86 -1.72
CA GLN A 73 -14.17 -1.18 -3.09
C GLN A 73 -13.01 -0.99 -4.06
N MET A 74 -12.26 0.11 -3.93
CA MET A 74 -11.08 0.38 -4.75
C MET A 74 -10.00 -0.71 -4.61
N TRP A 75 -9.79 -1.24 -3.40
CA TRP A 75 -8.87 -2.36 -3.19
C TRP A 75 -9.38 -3.66 -3.80
N GLU A 76 -10.68 -3.93 -3.77
CA GLU A 76 -11.26 -5.08 -4.47
C GLU A 76 -11.10 -4.96 -5.99
N ASP A 77 -11.24 -3.77 -6.56
CA ASP A 77 -10.99 -3.51 -7.98
C ASP A 77 -9.51 -3.74 -8.33
N ILE A 78 -8.59 -3.27 -7.49
CA ILE A 78 -7.14 -3.55 -7.60
C ILE A 78 -6.87 -5.05 -7.56
N ARG A 79 -7.51 -5.79 -6.63
CA ARG A 79 -7.34 -7.24 -6.50
C ARG A 79 -7.86 -7.99 -7.72
N CYS A 80 -9.02 -7.56 -8.23
CA CYS A 80 -9.61 -8.10 -9.44
C CYS A 80 -8.67 -7.91 -10.64
N LEU A 81 -8.20 -6.68 -10.85
CA LEU A 81 -7.28 -6.36 -11.93
C LEU A 81 -5.95 -7.12 -11.80
N ALA A 82 -5.38 -7.20 -10.61
CA ALA A 82 -4.16 -7.99 -10.37
C ALA A 82 -4.37 -9.49 -10.70
N THR A 83 -5.56 -10.03 -10.44
CA THR A 83 -5.92 -11.40 -10.80
C THR A 83 -5.98 -11.58 -12.32
N ILE A 84 -6.59 -10.64 -13.04
CA ILE A 84 -6.63 -10.63 -14.51
C ILE A 84 -5.22 -10.49 -15.09
N MET A 85 -4.40 -9.59 -14.55
CA MET A 85 -3.03 -9.40 -15.00
C MET A 85 -2.19 -10.68 -14.88
N LEU A 86 -2.43 -11.53 -13.87
CA LEU A 86 -1.73 -12.82 -13.74
C LEU A 86 -2.14 -13.88 -14.77
N GLN A 87 -3.27 -13.69 -15.46
CA GLN A 87 -3.65 -14.52 -16.60
C GLN A 87 -2.88 -14.14 -17.87
N LYS A 88 -2.46 -12.87 -17.98
CA LYS A 88 -1.68 -12.33 -19.11
C LYS A 88 -0.16 -12.39 -18.87
N TRP A 89 0.29 -12.01 -17.67
CA TRP A 89 1.69 -11.86 -17.32
C TRP A 89 2.14 -12.94 -16.34
N SER A 90 3.12 -13.72 -16.77
CA SER A 90 3.82 -14.69 -15.93
C SER A 90 4.49 -14.01 -14.73
N LYS A 91 4.51 -14.67 -13.57
CA LYS A 91 5.20 -14.21 -12.35
C LYS A 91 6.71 -14.00 -12.51
N ALA A 92 7.31 -14.52 -13.59
CA ALA A 92 8.72 -14.28 -13.91
C ALA A 92 8.96 -12.89 -14.51
N THR A 93 7.92 -12.24 -15.06
CA THR A 93 7.98 -10.87 -15.58
C THR A 93 7.83 -9.84 -14.47
N LYS A 94 8.19 -8.58 -14.73
CA LYS A 94 8.07 -7.50 -13.75
C LYS A 94 6.61 -7.21 -13.40
N LEU A 95 5.74 -7.14 -14.40
CA LEU A 95 4.30 -6.91 -14.21
C LEU A 95 3.61 -8.09 -13.53
N GLY A 96 3.91 -9.34 -13.91
CA GLY A 96 3.35 -10.51 -13.24
C GLY A 96 3.82 -10.63 -11.78
N ALA A 97 5.08 -10.31 -11.49
CA ALA A 97 5.58 -10.26 -10.11
C ALA A 97 4.87 -9.17 -9.28
N ALA A 98 4.61 -8.00 -9.88
CA ALA A 98 3.90 -6.90 -9.23
C ALA A 98 2.43 -7.25 -8.93
N ALA A 99 1.72 -7.83 -9.90
CA ALA A 99 0.35 -8.30 -9.69
C ALA A 99 0.29 -9.39 -8.61
N PHE A 100 1.24 -10.34 -8.63
CA PHE A 100 1.34 -11.36 -7.59
C PHE A 100 1.63 -10.77 -6.20
N TYR A 101 2.44 -9.71 -6.12
CA TYR A 101 2.72 -9.02 -4.85
C TYR A 101 1.44 -8.47 -4.22
N ILE A 102 0.56 -7.81 -5.00
CA ILE A 102 -0.73 -7.32 -4.53
C ILE A 102 -1.54 -8.46 -3.92
N LEU A 103 -1.73 -9.56 -4.65
CA LEU A 103 -2.55 -10.68 -4.19
C LEU A 103 -1.96 -11.34 -2.93
N ARG A 104 -0.65 -11.54 -2.91
CA ARG A 104 0.05 -12.18 -1.78
C ARG A 104 -0.02 -11.34 -0.51
N HIS A 105 0.02 -10.02 -0.64
CA HIS A 105 0.09 -9.09 0.49
C HIS A 105 -1.21 -8.32 0.73
N PHE A 106 -2.31 -8.72 0.09
CA PHE A 106 -3.57 -7.99 0.11
C PHE A 106 -4.02 -7.63 1.53
N VAL A 107 -4.06 -8.60 2.44
CA VAL A 107 -4.44 -8.39 3.85
C VAL A 107 -3.58 -7.32 4.53
N LYS A 108 -2.27 -7.33 4.28
CA LYS A 108 -1.36 -6.32 4.87
C LYS A 108 -1.57 -4.96 4.23
N LEU A 109 -1.74 -4.92 2.91
CA LEU A 109 -1.98 -3.69 2.15
C LEU A 109 -3.31 -3.02 2.53
N THR A 110 -4.30 -3.81 2.96
CA THR A 110 -5.63 -3.32 3.36
C THR A 110 -5.81 -3.18 4.88
N ALA A 111 -4.82 -3.52 5.70
CA ALA A 111 -4.90 -3.42 7.16
C ALA A 111 -5.28 -2.01 7.67
N TYR A 112 -4.82 -0.96 6.97
CA TYR A 112 -5.16 0.42 7.32
C TYR A 112 -6.66 0.73 7.20
N LEU A 113 -7.44 -0.09 6.48
CA LEU A 113 -8.89 0.08 6.39
C LEU A 113 -9.58 -0.12 7.74
N GLU A 114 -9.00 -0.92 8.63
CA GLU A 114 -9.58 -1.25 9.94
C GLU A 114 -9.08 -0.36 11.07
N ASN A 115 -7.98 0.35 10.86
CA ASN A 115 -7.34 1.16 11.89
C ASN A 115 -7.18 2.61 11.42
N PRO A 116 -7.94 3.57 11.98
CA PRO A 116 -7.93 4.96 11.53
C PRO A 116 -6.60 5.68 11.83
N ILE A 117 -5.75 5.10 12.69
CA ILE A 117 -4.42 5.64 13.03
C ILE A 117 -3.39 5.26 11.96
N ILE A 118 -3.57 4.11 11.30
CA ILE A 118 -2.63 3.64 10.29
C ILE A 118 -2.83 4.45 8.99
N SER A 119 -1.72 4.95 8.46
CA SER A 119 -1.66 5.63 7.17
C SER A 119 -1.49 4.60 6.04
N ILE A 120 -2.16 4.84 4.90
CA ILE A 120 -1.96 4.08 3.66
C ILE A 120 -0.56 4.31 3.06
N PHE A 121 0.04 5.47 3.36
CA PHE A 121 1.36 5.91 2.90
C PHE A 121 2.35 5.79 4.05
N ASN A 122 3.47 5.13 3.78
CA ASN A 122 4.63 5.11 4.67
C ASN A 122 5.71 6.12 4.22
N ASP A 123 5.40 7.00 3.26
CA ASP A 123 6.35 7.94 2.66
C ASP A 123 7.07 8.84 3.69
N PHE A 124 6.43 9.11 4.83
CA PHE A 124 7.05 9.80 5.95
C PHE A 124 8.08 8.91 6.67
N SER A 125 7.68 7.70 7.03
CA SER A 125 8.57 6.69 7.64
C SER A 125 9.75 6.35 6.73
N GLU A 126 9.54 6.21 5.41
CA GLU A 126 10.60 5.98 4.44
C GLU A 126 11.56 7.16 4.31
N ARG A 127 11.04 8.40 4.36
CA ARG A 127 11.89 9.60 4.37
C ARG A 127 12.73 9.67 5.65
N MET A 128 12.15 9.35 6.80
CA MET A 128 12.89 9.30 8.07
C MET A 128 13.99 8.24 8.06
N LEU A 129 13.70 7.03 7.60
CA LEU A 129 14.70 5.95 7.48
C LEU A 129 15.83 6.32 6.51
N ARG A 130 15.53 7.02 5.41
CA ARG A 130 16.58 7.54 4.52
C ARG A 130 17.47 8.57 5.21
N MET A 131 16.91 9.44 6.06
CA MET A 131 17.72 10.38 6.84
C MET A 131 18.61 9.66 7.86
N GLU A 132 18.10 8.65 8.56
CA GLU A 132 18.90 7.85 9.49
C GLU A 132 20.07 7.13 8.78
N ASN A 133 19.83 6.55 7.60
CA ASN A 133 20.89 5.92 6.81
C ASN A 133 21.99 6.91 6.38
N LEU A 134 21.66 8.19 6.19
CA LEU A 134 22.63 9.26 5.92
C LEU A 134 23.42 9.67 7.18
N ILE A 135 22.85 9.50 8.38
CA ILE A 135 23.53 9.77 9.66
C ILE A 135 24.48 8.62 10.03
N VAL A 136 24.10 7.38 9.75
CA VAL A 136 24.90 6.17 10.04
C VAL A 136 26.00 5.92 9.00
N SER A 137 25.87 6.51 7.81
CA SER A 137 26.93 6.52 6.79
C SER A 137 27.57 7.91 6.69
N PRO A 138 28.45 8.32 7.63
CA PRO A 138 29.38 9.39 7.30
C PRO A 138 30.19 8.89 6.09
N ASN A 139 30.12 9.62 4.98
CA ASN A 139 30.86 9.30 3.75
C ASN A 139 32.32 8.89 4.06
N PRO A 140 32.88 7.90 3.35
CA PRO A 140 34.34 7.79 3.25
C PRO A 140 34.95 9.04 2.60
#